data_AF-A0A8J7LC87-F1
#
_entry.id   AF-A0A8J7LC87-F1
#
_cell.length_a   1.000
_cell.length_b   1.000
_cell.length_c   1.000
_cell.angle_alpha   90.00
_cell.angle_beta   90.00
_cell.angle_gamma   90.00
#
_symmetry.space_group_name_H-M   'P 1'
#
loop_
_entity.id
_entity.type
_entity.pdbx_description
1 polymer ?
#
loop_
_entity_poly.entity_id
_entity_poly.type
_entity_poly.pdbx_seq_one_letter_code
_entity_poly.pdbx_strand_id
1 'polypeptide(L)' 'MTPDKTFPTSIFIPGVNDYVEVVGARCQVIDGKQFLRIVCKTTAGAELLINPADLQTYFNRYAVPF' A
#
# COMPACT_ATOMS: atom_id res chain seq x y z
N MET A 1 -11.35 25.68 11.72
CA MET A 1 -11.10 24.30 11.27
C MET A 1 -9.65 23.99 11.54
N THR A 2 -9.36 22.98 12.34
CA THR A 2 -8.02 22.40 12.38
C THR A 2 -7.76 21.81 10.99
N PRO A 3 -6.67 22.14 10.29
CA PRO A 3 -6.36 21.47 9.03
C PRO A 3 -6.24 19.98 9.30
N ASP A 4 -6.81 19.15 8.42
CA ASP A 4 -6.64 17.71 8.48
C ASP A 4 -5.14 17.40 8.49
N LYS A 5 -4.67 16.78 9.57
CA LYS A 5 -3.29 16.33 9.62
C LYS A 5 -3.19 15.12 8.71
N THR A 6 -2.54 15.29 7.57
CA THR A 6 -2.19 14.18 6.69
C THR A 6 -0.98 13.46 7.27
N PHE A 7 -1.13 12.16 7.48
CA PHE A 7 -0.03 11.29 7.90
C PHE A 7 0.26 10.27 6.80
N PRO A 8 1.52 9.93 6.55
CA PRO A 8 1.86 8.84 5.64
C PRO A 8 1.26 7.54 6.16
N THR A 9 0.61 6.79 5.27
CA THR A 9 0.01 5.50 5.60
C THR A 9 1.06 4.42 5.43
N SER A 10 1.45 3.77 6.53
CA SER A 10 2.43 2.68 6.52
C SER A 10 1.79 1.35 6.90
N ILE A 11 2.15 0.27 6.21
CA ILE A 11 1.55 -1.07 6.39
C ILE A 11 2.65 -2.11 6.39
N PHE A 12 2.61 -3.05 7.33
CA PHE A 12 3.51 -4.19 7.32
C PHE A 12 3.11 -5.19 6.24
N ILE A 13 4.06 -5.57 5.38
CA ILE A 13 3.87 -6.60 4.36
C ILE A 13 4.74 -7.81 4.68
N PRO A 14 4.14 -8.94 5.10
CA PRO A 14 4.89 -10.13 5.50
C PRO A 14 5.81 -10.67 4.39
N GLY A 15 5.38 -10.60 3.13
CA GLY A 15 6.14 -11.12 1.99
C GLY A 15 7.48 -10.41 1.73
N VAL A 16 7.64 -9.18 2.22
CA VAL A 16 8.90 -8.43 2.14
C VAL A 16 9.52 -8.15 3.51
N ASN A 17 8.85 -8.59 4.59
CA ASN A 17 9.23 -8.36 5.98
C ASN A 17 9.58 -6.88 6.27
N ASP A 18 8.76 -5.96 5.77
CA ASP A 18 9.00 -4.52 5.84
C ASP A 18 7.69 -3.74 6.05
N TYR A 19 7.81 -2.56 6.65
CA TYR A 19 6.74 -1.56 6.66
C TYR A 19 6.88 -0.70 5.40
N VAL A 20 5.83 -0.68 4.60
CA VAL A 20 5.83 0.05 3.33
C VAL A 20 4.90 1.25 3.40
N GLU A 21 5.32 2.34 2.79
CA GLU A 21 4.52 3.56 2.68
C GLU A 21 3.64 3.50 1.43
N VAL A 22 2.35 3.79 1.56
CA VAL A 22 1.44 3.96 0.41
C VAL A 22 1.69 5.32 -0.21
N VAL A 23 2.18 5.33 -1.46
CA VAL A 23 2.58 6.56 -2.16
C VAL A 23 1.69 6.91 -3.36
N GLY A 24 0.75 6.03 -3.73
CA GLY A 24 -0.20 6.31 -4.79
C GLY A 24 -0.92 5.06 -5.31
N ALA A 25 -1.49 5.19 -6.51
CA ALA A 25 -2.12 4.09 -7.23
C ALA A 25 -1.94 4.24 -8.74
N ARG A 26 -1.95 3.13 -9.48
CA ARG A 26 -1.94 3.12 -10.94
C ARG A 26 -2.73 1.96 -11.53
N CYS A 27 -3.15 2.10 -12.79
CA CYS A 27 -3.68 0.98 -13.56
C CYS A 27 -2.54 0.16 -14.18
N GLN A 28 -2.64 -1.16 -14.14
CA GLN A 28 -1.74 -2.10 -14.80
C GLN A 28 -2.56 -3.02 -15.71
N VAL A 29 -2.13 -3.19 -16.95
CA VAL A 29 -2.76 -4.14 -17.88
C VAL A 29 -2.07 -5.51 -17.74
N ILE A 30 -2.85 -6.54 -17.46
CA ILE A 30 -2.40 -7.95 -17.39
C ILE A 30 -3.40 -8.78 -18.20
N ASP A 31 -2.93 -9.54 -19.17
CA ASP A 31 -3.76 -10.39 -20.04
C ASP A 31 -4.96 -9.65 -20.66
N GLY A 32 -4.73 -8.41 -21.13
CA GLY A 32 -5.73 -7.56 -21.76
C GLY A 32 -6.76 -6.94 -20.81
N LYS A 33 -6.66 -7.19 -19.49
CA LYS A 33 -7.53 -6.60 -18.47
C LYS A 33 -6.78 -5.54 -17.66
N GLN A 34 -7.47 -4.46 -17.33
CA GLN A 34 -6.94 -3.41 -16.46
C GLN A 34 -7.20 -3.73 -14.99
N PHE A 35 -6.17 -3.62 -14.17
CA PHE A 35 -6.22 -3.83 -12.73
C PHE A 35 -5.72 -2.58 -12.01
N LEU A 36 -6.44 -2.18 -10.96
CA LEU A 36 -5.96 -1.16 -10.03
C LEU A 36 -4.84 -1.75 -9.18
N ARG A 37 -3.72 -1.04 -9.07
CA ARG A 37 -2.60 -1.36 -8.19
C ARG A 37 -2.35 -0.20 -7.24
N ILE A 38 -2.16 -0.52 -5.97
CA ILE A 38 -1.67 0.42 -4.97
C ILE A 38 -0.15 0.41 -5.04
N VAL A 39 0.44 1.60 -5.12
CA VAL A 39 1.89 1.78 -5.19
C VAL A 39 2.40 2.00 -3.78
N CYS A 40 3.30 1.12 -3.35
CA CYS A 40 3.96 1.24 -2.06
C CYS A 40 5.47 1.33 -2.22
N LYS A 41 6.14 2.02 -1.30
CA LYS A 41 7.60 2.05 -1.22
C LYS A 41 8.08 1.37 0.05
N THR A 42 9.04 0.46 -0.11
CA THR A 42 9.80 -0.14 1.00
C THR A 42 10.77 0.87 1.60
N THR A 43 11.28 0.58 2.79
CA THR A 43 12.34 1.37 3.44
C THR A 43 13.63 1.43 2.62
N ALA A 44 13.90 0.41 1.81
CA ALA A 44 15.00 0.37 0.86
C ALA A 44 14.74 1.16 -0.45
N GLY A 45 13.56 1.76 -0.60
CA GLY A 45 13.19 2.57 -1.76
C GLY A 45 12.65 1.78 -2.97
N ALA A 46 12.51 0.45 -2.85
CA ALA A 46 11.91 -0.37 -3.90
C ALA A 46 10.39 -0.16 -3.96
N GLU A 47 9.85 -0.12 -5.19
CA GLU A 47 8.42 0.00 -5.47
C GLU A 47 7.74 -1.38 -5.47
N LEU A 48 6.63 -1.49 -4.75
CA LEU A 48 5.77 -2.65 -4.71
C LEU A 48 4.38 -2.29 -5.23
N LEU A 49 3.79 -3.18 -6.02
CA LEU A 49 2.42 -3.06 -6.51
C LEU A 49 1.52 -4.06 -5.80
N ILE A 50 0.54 -3.55 -5.08
CA ILE A 50 -0.35 -4.36 -4.26
C ILE A 50 -1.75 -4.34 -4.86
N ASN A 51 -2.43 -5.49 -4.87
CA ASN A 51 -3.85 -5.53 -5.17
C ASN A 51 -4.63 -4.87 -4.02
N PRO A 52 -5.60 -3.97 -4.28
CA PRO A 52 -6.47 -3.43 -3.23
C PRO A 52 -7.07 -4.48 -2.28
N ALA A 53 -7.39 -5.68 -2.77
CA ALA A 53 -7.91 -6.77 -1.93
C ALA A 53 -6.87 -7.30 -0.92
N ASP A 54 -5.60 -7.39 -1.32
CA ASP A 54 -4.50 -7.80 -0.43
C ASP A 54 -4.26 -6.72 0.63
N LEU A 55 -4.33 -5.44 0.22
CA LEU A 55 -4.19 -4.30 1.12
C LEU A 55 -5.21 -4.34 2.26
N GLN A 56 -6.48 -4.59 1.94
CA GLN A 56 -7.54 -4.74 2.95
C GLN A 56 -7.23 -5.88 3.91
N THR A 57 -6.70 -7.00 3.41
CA THR A 57 -6.29 -8.14 4.24
C THR A 57 -5.17 -7.75 5.19
N TYR A 58 -4.18 -6.98 4.73
CA TYR A 58 -3.08 -6.51 5.57
C TYR A 58 -3.56 -5.52 6.63
N PHE A 59 -4.44 -4.58 6.30
CA PHE A 59 -5.04 -3.71 7.32
C PHE A 59 -5.80 -4.51 8.37
N ASN A 60 -6.60 -5.51 7.97
CA ASN A 60 -7.35 -6.31 8.92
C ASN A 60 -6.47 -7.15 9.87
N ARG A 61 -5.26 -7.52 9.44
CA ARG A 61 -4.38 -8.45 10.18
C ARG A 61 -3.24 -7.77 10.92
N TYR A 62 -2.72 -6.68 10.36
CA TYR A 62 -1.46 -6.06 10.77
C TYR A 62 -1.56 -4.54 10.91
N ALA A 63 -2.76 -3.96 10.89
CA ALA A 63 -2.91 -2.54 11.17
C ALA A 63 -2.33 -2.23 12.56
N VAL A 64 -1.30 -1.40 12.57
CA VAL A 64 -0.84 -0.72 13.78
C VAL A 64 -1.83 0.43 14.01
N PRO A 65 -2.51 0.50 15.16
CA PRO A 65 -3.35 1.65 15.47
C PRO A 65 -2.49 2.92 15.48
N PHE A 66 -2.96 3.95 14.77
CA PHE A 66 -2.37 5.29 14.73
C PHE A 66 -2.89 6.16 15.87
#